data_AF-A0A925VW15-F1
#
_entry.id   AF-A0A925VW15-F1
#
_cell.length_a   1.000
_cell.length_b   1.000
_cell.length_c   1.000
_cell.angle_alpha   90.00
_cell.angle_beta   90.00
_cell.angle_gamma   90.00
#
_symmetry.space_group_name_H-M   'P 1'
#
loop_
_entity.id
_entity.type
_entity.pdbx_description
1 polymer ?
#
loop_
_entity_poly.entity_id
_entity_poly.type
_entity_poly.pdbx_seq_one_letter_code
_entity_poly.pdbx_strand_id
1 'polypeptide(L)'
;AFAAVQRIVTARWSRGIIRFAEGYVAFLPIAFVLLLLILFIGKPHIFTWAGREAITVQEKATYLNPTFFWMRGVVLFGAMTALMLRFVYNSVRMDVAVLPEYGASWAAGLRAGMRKGFGDERRELHTQHSTQGKLGVAVCIAFVVGWCFMAWDYSMTISLHFQQTMYAWIVFMGGWQSMIMTFALISMWWRKHLQADDLVTIDHFWDLGKLGFAFTAFFGYISFAQYLVIWYGNMPEETFFYRLRLIGAWKQVTQLIPILMFVVPFFGLISKAAKVYLPTFVAFASLTVVGLWLHRYIEVYPSIYGEVASLPLGLYEFGVFAGLLGLWGFSYISFMNAFPVMRVFMMTTPARDEVQVPVDARTMEPLPAHE
;
A
#
# COMPACT_ATOMS: atom_id res chain seq x y z
N ALA A 1 4.26 2.01 4.31
CA ALA A 1 5.25 2.74 3.47
C ALA A 1 4.95 4.24 3.37
N PHE A 2 3.77 4.68 2.91
CA PHE A 2 3.45 6.13 2.82
C PHE A 2 3.72 6.90 4.12
N ALA A 3 3.24 6.40 5.27
CA ALA A 3 3.50 7.00 6.57
C ALA A 3 5.00 7.08 6.95
N ALA A 4 5.79 6.10 6.53
CA ALA A 4 7.24 6.11 6.71
C ALA A 4 7.92 7.16 5.81
N VAL A 5 7.48 7.31 4.56
CA VAL A 5 7.97 8.38 3.65
C VAL A 5 7.69 9.75 4.25
N GLN A 6 6.48 10.01 4.72
CA GLN A 6 6.12 11.27 5.37
C GLN A 6 7.01 11.58 6.58
N ARG A 7 7.41 10.54 7.32
CA ARG A 7 8.33 10.67 8.44
C ARG A 7 9.75 11.03 7.99
N ILE A 8 10.29 10.32 7.00
CA ILE A 8 11.66 10.54 6.48
C ILE A 8 11.81 11.96 5.95
N VAL A 9 10.82 12.44 5.19
CA VAL A 9 10.84 13.80 4.61
C VAL A 9 10.40 14.88 5.59
N THR A 10 10.16 14.53 6.86
CA THR A 10 9.70 15.45 7.92
C THR A 10 8.44 16.24 7.56
N ALA A 11 7.51 15.62 6.83
CA ALA A 11 6.31 16.26 6.35
C ALA A 11 5.46 16.84 7.50
N ARG A 12 5.13 18.13 7.40
CA ARG A 12 4.28 18.83 8.37
C ARG A 12 2.81 18.77 8.01
N TRP A 13 2.49 18.84 6.71
CA TRP A 13 1.12 18.85 6.18
C TRP A 13 0.33 17.59 6.52
N SER A 14 0.97 16.41 6.54
CA SER A 14 0.25 15.15 6.73
C SER A 14 -0.02 14.80 8.20
N ARG A 15 0.51 15.57 9.16
CA ARG A 15 0.46 15.25 10.60
C ARG A 15 -0.97 14.99 11.12
N GLY A 16 -1.95 15.77 10.65
CA GLY A 16 -3.35 15.66 11.07
C GLY A 16 -4.09 14.45 10.51
N ILE A 17 -3.64 13.89 9.39
CA ILE A 17 -4.37 12.83 8.66
C ILE A 17 -3.60 11.50 8.61
N ILE A 18 -2.33 11.48 9.00
CA ILE A 18 -1.45 10.32 8.80
C ILE A 18 -1.91 9.07 9.57
N ARG A 19 -2.62 9.24 10.69
CA ARG A 19 -3.18 8.12 11.46
C ARG A 19 -4.18 7.34 10.61
N PHE A 20 -4.96 8.01 9.75
CA PHE A 20 -5.90 7.33 8.87
C PHE A 20 -5.19 6.44 7.85
N ALA A 21 -3.97 6.80 7.41
CA ALA A 21 -3.14 5.94 6.55
C ALA A 21 -2.46 4.80 7.33
N GLU A 22 -2.06 5.03 8.58
CA GLU A 22 -1.45 3.99 9.42
C GLU A 22 -2.42 2.83 9.72
N GLY A 23 -3.73 3.10 9.77
CA GLY A 23 -4.76 2.08 9.96
C GLY A 23 -4.78 0.97 8.91
N TYR A 24 -4.26 1.24 7.70
CA TYR A 24 -4.18 0.23 6.64
C TYR A 24 -3.34 -0.98 7.05
N VAL A 25 -2.42 -0.82 8.02
CA VAL A 25 -1.56 -1.90 8.53
C VAL A 25 -2.36 -3.03 9.17
N ALA A 26 -3.57 -2.74 9.66
CA ALA A 26 -4.41 -3.70 10.39
C ALA A 26 -4.81 -4.92 9.55
N PHE A 27 -4.82 -4.79 8.22
CA PHE A 27 -5.10 -5.89 7.31
C PHE A 27 -3.89 -6.79 7.04
N LEU A 28 -2.65 -6.36 7.32
CA LEU A 28 -1.45 -7.14 6.99
C LEU A 28 -1.40 -8.53 7.65
N PRO A 29 -1.79 -8.73 8.92
CA PRO A 29 -1.86 -10.08 9.50
C PRO A 29 -2.82 -11.00 8.75
N ILE A 30 -3.99 -10.49 8.33
CA ILE A 30 -4.94 -11.27 7.53
C ILE A 30 -4.35 -11.58 6.15
N ALA A 31 -3.73 -10.58 5.49
CA ALA A 31 -3.04 -10.78 4.23
C ALA A 31 -1.91 -11.83 4.34
N PHE A 32 -1.22 -11.89 5.48
CA PHE A 32 -0.19 -12.91 5.74
C PHE A 32 -0.81 -14.30 5.82
N VAL A 33 -1.93 -14.47 6.51
CA VAL A 33 -2.66 -15.74 6.55
C VAL A 33 -3.17 -16.14 5.16
N LEU A 34 -3.70 -15.20 4.38
CA LEU A 34 -4.13 -15.45 3.00
C LEU A 34 -2.96 -15.85 2.10
N LEU A 35 -1.77 -15.28 2.29
CA LEU A 35 -0.56 -15.72 1.59
C LEU A 35 -0.21 -17.17 1.93
N LEU A 36 -0.28 -17.58 3.20
CA LEU A 36 -0.04 -18.97 3.58
C LEU A 36 -1.04 -19.91 2.89
N LEU A 37 -2.32 -19.51 2.81
CA LEU A 37 -3.33 -20.27 2.09
C LEU A 37 -2.98 -20.41 0.59
N ILE A 38 -2.54 -19.32 -0.06
CA ILE A 38 -2.09 -19.36 -1.46
C ILE A 38 -0.88 -20.30 -1.62
N LEU A 39 0.10 -20.23 -0.73
CA LEU A 39 1.35 -20.99 -0.84
C LEU A 39 1.17 -22.49 -0.60
N PHE A 40 0.39 -22.87 0.41
CA PHE A 40 0.28 -24.26 0.84
C PHE A 40 -0.92 -24.99 0.25
N ILE A 41 -1.99 -24.27 -0.12
CA ILE A 41 -3.22 -24.85 -0.68
C ILE A 41 -3.41 -24.41 -2.13
N GLY A 42 -3.31 -23.10 -2.41
CA GLY A 42 -3.60 -22.55 -3.74
C GLY A 42 -2.54 -22.80 -4.80
N LYS A 43 -1.29 -23.13 -4.42
CA LYS A 43 -0.14 -23.19 -5.32
C LYS A 43 -0.36 -24.05 -6.60
N PRO A 44 -0.88 -25.30 -6.52
CA PRO A 44 -1.14 -26.11 -7.70
C PRO A 44 -2.26 -25.56 -8.60
N HIS A 45 -3.13 -24.71 -8.04
CA HIS A 45 -4.28 -24.12 -8.72
C HIS A 45 -3.96 -22.79 -9.41
N ILE A 46 -2.91 -22.08 -8.98
CA ILE A 46 -2.56 -20.75 -9.49
C ILE A 46 -1.34 -20.80 -10.42
N PHE A 47 -0.28 -21.49 -10.02
CA PHE A 47 0.99 -21.45 -10.74
C PHE A 47 1.09 -22.58 -11.76
N THR A 48 1.30 -22.25 -13.04
CA THR A 48 1.38 -23.25 -14.13
C THR A 48 2.57 -24.20 -13.93
N TRP A 49 3.71 -23.65 -13.48
CA TRP A 49 4.92 -24.42 -13.19
C TRP A 49 4.80 -25.34 -11.97
N ALA A 50 3.72 -25.26 -11.19
CA ALA A 50 3.43 -26.18 -10.08
C ALA A 50 2.68 -27.45 -10.55
N GLY A 51 3.11 -28.03 -11.68
CA GLY A 51 2.64 -29.33 -12.18
C GLY A 51 1.94 -29.33 -13.54
N ARG A 52 1.66 -28.18 -14.15
CA ARG A 52 1.05 -28.09 -15.50
C ARG A 52 2.06 -27.86 -16.61
N GLU A 53 3.17 -27.18 -16.28
CA GLU A 53 4.19 -26.75 -17.23
C GLU A 53 5.58 -27.12 -16.70
N ALA A 54 6.40 -27.72 -17.55
CA ALA A 54 7.77 -28.09 -17.20
C ALA A 54 8.69 -26.86 -17.28
N ILE A 55 9.49 -26.65 -16.25
CA ILE A 55 10.50 -25.59 -16.25
C ILE A 55 11.70 -26.06 -17.07
N THR A 56 11.88 -25.50 -18.27
CA THR A 56 12.97 -25.87 -19.19
C THR A 56 14.26 -25.10 -18.94
N VAL A 57 14.18 -23.93 -18.28
CA VAL A 57 15.31 -23.04 -18.01
C VAL A 57 15.86 -23.30 -16.60
N GLN A 58 17.14 -23.65 -16.51
CA GLN A 58 17.79 -24.06 -15.25
C GLN A 58 17.77 -22.97 -14.18
N GLU A 59 17.96 -21.71 -14.58
CA GLU A 59 17.92 -20.54 -13.69
C GLU A 59 16.54 -20.37 -13.07
N LYS A 60 15.47 -20.59 -13.86
CA LYS A 60 14.09 -20.56 -13.36
C LYS A 60 13.80 -21.73 -12.44
N ALA A 61 14.33 -22.93 -12.73
CA ALA A 61 14.18 -24.09 -11.87
C ALA A 61 14.84 -23.87 -10.49
N THR A 62 15.96 -23.17 -10.46
CA THR A 62 16.64 -22.78 -9.22
C THR A 62 15.82 -21.75 -8.43
N TYR A 63 15.31 -20.72 -9.12
CA TYR A 63 14.53 -19.64 -8.49
C TYR A 63 13.14 -20.08 -7.99
N LEU A 64 12.47 -20.96 -8.74
CA LEU A 64 11.14 -21.52 -8.46
C LEU A 64 11.19 -22.88 -7.77
N ASN A 65 12.37 -23.25 -7.22
CA ASN A 65 12.48 -24.41 -6.35
C ASN A 65 11.41 -24.31 -5.25
N PRO A 66 10.56 -25.33 -5.03
CA PRO A 66 9.43 -25.23 -4.12
C PRO A 66 9.81 -24.75 -2.72
N THR A 67 10.93 -25.25 -2.18
CA THR A 67 11.44 -24.88 -0.86
C THR A 67 11.86 -23.42 -0.82
N PHE A 68 12.64 -22.98 -1.81
CA PHE A 68 13.09 -21.59 -1.88
C PHE A 68 11.93 -20.62 -2.10
N PHE A 69 10.95 -20.98 -2.94
CA PHE A 69 9.77 -20.18 -3.25
C PHE A 69 8.92 -19.88 -2.00
N TRP A 70 8.47 -20.91 -1.26
CA TRP A 70 7.62 -20.66 -0.10
C TRP A 70 8.41 -19.98 1.03
N MET A 71 9.69 -20.36 1.27
CA MET A 71 10.51 -19.73 2.29
C MET A 71 10.72 -18.23 2.01
N ARG A 72 11.10 -17.88 0.77
CA ARG A 72 11.27 -16.49 0.35
C ARG A 72 9.97 -15.70 0.56
N GLY A 73 8.85 -16.27 0.15
CA GLY A 73 7.53 -15.73 0.36
C GLY A 73 7.19 -15.40 1.81
N VAL A 74 7.26 -16.41 2.66
CA VAL A 74 6.89 -16.32 4.09
C VAL A 74 7.85 -15.40 4.84
N VAL A 75 9.16 -15.53 4.60
CA VAL A 75 10.18 -14.75 5.31
C VAL A 75 10.12 -13.28 4.89
N LEU A 76 10.07 -12.98 3.59
CA LEU A 76 10.03 -11.59 3.12
C LEU A 76 8.73 -10.90 3.54
N PHE A 77 7.58 -11.51 3.26
CA PHE A 77 6.30 -10.90 3.61
C PHE A 77 6.12 -10.80 5.13
N GLY A 78 6.54 -11.83 5.88
CA GLY A 78 6.51 -11.83 7.34
C GLY A 78 7.40 -10.74 7.95
N ALA A 79 8.63 -10.58 7.44
CA ALA A 79 9.54 -9.52 7.87
C ALA A 79 8.97 -8.12 7.57
N MET A 80 8.39 -7.93 6.38
CA MET A 80 7.69 -6.68 6.02
C MET A 80 6.51 -6.41 6.95
N THR A 81 5.64 -7.40 7.20
CA THR A 81 4.49 -7.28 8.10
C THR A 81 4.94 -6.91 9.50
N ALA A 82 5.92 -7.63 10.06
CA ALA A 82 6.46 -7.36 11.40
C ALA A 82 7.03 -5.94 11.50
N LEU A 83 7.82 -5.51 10.50
CA LEU A 83 8.44 -4.19 10.49
C LEU A 83 7.40 -3.06 10.39
N MET A 84 6.38 -3.21 9.55
CA MET A 84 5.30 -2.22 9.42
C MET A 84 4.41 -2.17 10.65
N LEU A 85 4.07 -3.33 11.25
CA LEU A 85 3.35 -3.38 12.51
C LEU A 85 4.17 -2.73 13.63
N ARG A 86 5.48 -2.96 13.68
CA ARG A 86 6.37 -2.32 14.66
C ARG A 86 6.44 -0.80 14.49
N PHE A 87 6.52 -0.32 13.25
CA PHE A 87 6.49 1.11 12.92
C PHE A 87 5.19 1.76 13.42
N VAL A 88 4.03 1.18 13.09
CA VAL A 88 2.73 1.71 13.53
C VAL A 88 2.54 1.55 15.03
N TYR A 89 2.94 0.44 15.63
CA TYR A 89 2.90 0.23 17.08
C TYR A 89 3.61 1.36 17.84
N ASN A 90 4.84 1.70 17.43
CA ASN A 90 5.60 2.79 18.04
C ASN A 90 4.93 4.15 17.85
N SER A 91 4.23 4.34 16.72
CA SER A 91 3.48 5.57 16.43
C SER A 91 2.23 5.67 17.30
N VAL A 92 1.49 4.58 17.48
CA VAL A 92 0.26 4.50 18.29
C VAL A 92 0.55 4.58 19.78
N ARG A 93 1.66 3.97 20.24
CA ARG A 93 2.06 3.92 21.66
C ARG A 93 2.09 5.29 22.31
N MET A 94 2.55 6.32 21.59
CA MET A 94 2.60 7.70 22.10
C MET A 94 1.21 8.28 22.38
N ASP A 95 0.23 8.01 21.52
CA ASP A 95 -1.13 8.53 21.71
C ASP A 95 -1.90 7.73 22.77
N VAL A 96 -1.66 6.42 22.84
CA VAL A 96 -2.24 5.55 23.89
C VAL A 96 -1.74 5.94 25.28
N ALA A 97 -0.54 6.49 25.41
CA ALA A 97 -0.03 6.97 26.69
C ALA A 97 -0.86 8.15 27.24
N VAL A 98 -1.33 9.04 26.36
CA VAL A 98 -2.18 10.19 26.71
C VAL A 98 -3.62 9.76 26.97
N LEU A 99 -4.15 8.84 26.15
CA LEU A 99 -5.53 8.38 26.22
C LEU A 99 -5.61 6.86 26.45
N PRO A 100 -5.27 6.36 27.65
CA PRO A 100 -5.17 4.93 27.91
C PRO A 100 -6.53 4.22 27.86
N GLU A 101 -7.60 4.91 28.25
CA GLU A 101 -8.96 4.36 28.31
C GLU A 101 -9.71 4.44 26.97
N TYR A 102 -9.15 5.13 25.96
CA TYR A 102 -9.80 5.31 24.66
C TYR A 102 -9.99 4.00 23.88
N GLY A 103 -11.21 3.81 23.36
CA GLY A 103 -11.49 2.80 22.34
C GLY A 103 -12.05 1.49 22.89
N ALA A 104 -12.19 0.52 21.99
CA ALA A 104 -12.90 -0.72 22.24
C ALA A 104 -12.24 -1.61 23.31
N SER A 105 -13.08 -2.32 24.08
CA SER A 105 -12.66 -3.17 25.21
C SER A 105 -11.75 -4.32 24.81
N TRP A 106 -11.92 -4.87 23.60
CA TRP A 106 -11.08 -5.97 23.11
C TRP A 106 -9.59 -5.60 23.03
N ALA A 107 -9.28 -4.32 22.82
CA ALA A 107 -7.92 -3.82 22.71
C ALA A 107 -7.35 -3.30 24.05
N ALA A 108 -8.11 -3.38 25.15
CA ALA A 108 -7.68 -2.85 26.44
C ALA A 108 -6.37 -3.48 26.93
N GLY A 109 -6.22 -4.80 26.78
CA GLY A 109 -4.98 -5.50 27.13
C GLY A 109 -3.78 -5.08 26.28
N LEU A 110 -3.99 -4.83 24.98
CA LEU A 110 -2.95 -4.33 24.08
C LEU A 110 -2.51 -2.91 24.47
N ARG A 111 -3.46 -2.03 24.77
CA ARG A 111 -3.21 -0.66 25.24
C ARG A 111 -2.46 -0.65 26.57
N ALA A 112 -2.88 -1.47 27.53
CA ALA A 112 -2.19 -1.64 28.80
C ALA A 112 -0.74 -2.13 28.60
N GLY A 113 -0.52 -3.07 27.68
CA GLY A 113 0.80 -3.53 27.28
C GLY A 113 1.67 -2.43 26.66
N MET A 114 1.11 -1.58 25.79
CA MET A 114 1.82 -0.43 25.19
C MET A 114 2.31 0.57 26.23
N ARG A 115 1.57 0.73 27.33
CA ARG A 115 1.90 1.66 28.42
C ARG A 115 2.94 1.09 29.39
N LYS A 116 3.19 -0.22 29.38
CA LYS A 116 4.17 -0.84 30.27
C LYS A 116 5.56 -0.23 30.03
N GLY A 117 6.13 0.39 31.06
CA GLY A 117 7.42 1.07 30.96
C GLY A 117 7.41 2.41 30.23
N PHE A 118 6.24 3.02 29.99
CA PHE A 118 6.16 4.41 29.52
C PHE A 118 6.64 5.35 30.64
N GLY A 119 7.72 6.09 30.37
CA GLY A 119 8.35 6.99 31.33
C GLY A 119 8.00 8.46 31.08
N ASP A 120 8.99 9.33 31.28
CA ASP A 120 8.88 10.75 31.01
C ASP A 120 8.57 11.05 29.53
N GLU A 121 7.57 11.90 29.29
CA GLU A 121 7.03 12.21 27.95
C GLU A 121 8.10 12.80 27.04
N ARG A 122 8.93 13.70 27.57
CA ARG A 122 10.01 14.37 26.82
C ARG A 122 11.02 13.34 26.33
N ARG A 123 11.48 12.45 27.21
CA ARG A 123 12.44 11.39 26.88
C ARG A 123 11.89 10.38 25.87
N GLU A 124 10.64 9.95 26.05
CA GLU A 124 9.97 9.05 25.10
C GLU A 124 9.84 9.70 23.73
N LEU A 125 9.49 10.99 23.65
CA LEU A 125 9.40 11.73 22.39
C LEU A 125 10.72 11.74 21.58
N HIS A 126 11.85 12.06 22.21
CA HIS A 126 13.15 12.06 21.54
C HIS A 126 13.60 10.65 21.13
N THR A 127 13.38 9.65 22.01
CA THR A 127 13.69 8.24 21.72
C THR A 127 12.86 7.72 20.55
N GLN A 128 11.56 8.01 20.55
CA GLN A 128 10.67 7.70 19.44
C GLN A 128 11.08 8.46 18.19
N HIS A 129 11.57 9.70 18.31
CA HIS A 129 11.95 10.45 17.14
C HIS A 129 13.03 9.76 16.32
N SER A 130 14.13 9.39 16.99
CA SER A 130 15.25 8.66 16.40
C SER A 130 14.85 7.25 15.93
N THR A 131 14.12 6.51 16.77
CA THR A 131 13.71 5.13 16.46
C THR A 131 12.77 5.09 15.25
N GLN A 132 11.78 5.99 15.18
CA GLN A 132 10.86 6.09 14.05
C GLN A 132 11.54 6.53 12.76
N GLY A 133 12.59 7.36 12.84
CA GLY A 133 13.40 7.71 11.68
C GLY A 133 14.09 6.48 11.07
N LYS A 134 14.80 5.71 11.91
CA LYS A 134 15.49 4.48 11.49
C LYS A 134 14.52 3.42 10.98
N LEU A 135 13.43 3.19 11.71
CA LEU A 135 12.36 2.27 11.28
C LEU A 135 11.71 2.73 9.98
N GLY A 136 11.51 4.04 9.79
CA GLY A 136 10.96 4.59 8.55
C GLY A 136 11.81 4.20 7.33
N VAL A 137 13.13 4.39 7.42
CA VAL A 137 14.07 4.00 6.35
C VAL A 137 14.00 2.49 6.10
N ALA A 138 14.05 1.68 7.17
CA ALA A 138 13.95 0.23 7.05
C ALA A 138 12.63 -0.21 6.40
N VAL A 139 11.49 0.40 6.78
CA VAL A 139 10.17 0.12 6.20
C VAL A 139 10.16 0.43 4.70
N CYS A 140 10.73 1.55 4.27
CA CYS A 140 10.78 1.91 2.85
C CYS A 140 11.61 0.92 2.04
N ILE A 141 12.80 0.55 2.52
CA ILE A 141 13.66 -0.43 1.84
C ILE A 141 12.98 -1.80 1.78
N ALA A 142 12.51 -2.31 2.93
CA ALA A 142 11.85 -3.60 3.00
C ALA A 142 10.60 -3.64 2.12
N PHE A 143 9.85 -2.53 2.05
CA PHE A 143 8.68 -2.45 1.21
C PHE A 143 9.01 -2.47 -0.28
N VAL A 144 9.97 -1.67 -0.75
CA VAL A 144 10.33 -1.66 -2.19
C VAL A 144 10.91 -3.01 -2.60
N VAL A 145 11.89 -3.54 -1.86
CA VAL A 145 12.53 -4.82 -2.17
C VAL A 145 11.51 -5.95 -2.10
N GLY A 146 10.79 -6.05 -0.99
CA GLY A 146 9.83 -7.12 -0.79
C GLY A 146 8.68 -7.04 -1.79
N TRP A 147 8.17 -5.86 -2.11
CA TRP A 147 7.12 -5.71 -3.14
C TRP A 147 7.58 -6.20 -4.51
N CYS A 148 8.84 -5.93 -4.90
CA CYS A 148 9.39 -6.47 -6.15
C CYS A 148 9.38 -7.99 -6.18
N PHE A 149 9.91 -8.63 -5.13
CA PHE A 149 9.90 -10.10 -5.01
C PHE A 149 8.48 -10.66 -5.00
N MET A 150 7.55 -10.06 -4.26
CA MET A 150 6.15 -10.49 -4.24
C MET A 150 5.49 -10.38 -5.62
N ALA A 151 5.75 -9.30 -6.36
CA ALA A 151 5.17 -9.10 -7.70
C ALA A 151 5.75 -10.09 -8.72
N TRP A 152 7.06 -10.37 -8.65
CA TRP A 152 7.67 -11.40 -9.48
C TRP A 152 7.11 -12.78 -9.13
N ASP A 153 7.13 -13.16 -7.86
CA ASP A 153 6.76 -14.50 -7.41
C ASP A 153 5.29 -14.82 -7.62
N TYR A 154 4.39 -13.91 -7.24
CA TYR A 154 2.96 -14.22 -7.16
C TYR A 154 2.13 -13.72 -8.31
N SER A 155 2.73 -12.97 -9.23
CA SER A 155 1.99 -12.42 -10.37
C SER A 155 2.71 -12.70 -11.68
N MET A 156 3.99 -12.34 -11.80
CA MET A 156 4.75 -12.56 -13.04
C MET A 156 4.89 -14.05 -13.36
N THR A 157 5.22 -14.89 -12.36
CA THR A 157 5.47 -16.33 -12.59
C THR A 157 4.23 -17.13 -12.97
N ILE A 158 3.02 -16.56 -12.90
CA ILE A 158 1.81 -17.19 -13.44
C ILE A 158 1.98 -17.41 -14.95
N SER A 159 2.76 -16.55 -15.62
CA SER A 159 3.22 -16.77 -16.99
C SER A 159 4.71 -17.10 -16.97
N LEU A 160 5.05 -18.39 -16.95
CA LEU A 160 6.43 -18.88 -16.75
C LEU A 160 7.44 -18.29 -17.74
N HIS A 161 7.02 -18.06 -18.99
CA HIS A 161 7.90 -17.57 -20.06
C HIS A 161 8.06 -16.04 -20.06
N PHE A 162 7.15 -15.29 -19.43
CA PHE A 162 7.21 -13.84 -19.43
C PHE A 162 8.24 -13.32 -18.42
N GLN A 163 9.03 -12.33 -18.83
CA GLN A 163 10.02 -11.68 -17.97
C GLN A 163 10.08 -10.20 -18.28
N GLN A 164 9.99 -9.36 -17.26
CA GLN A 164 10.13 -7.91 -17.45
C GLN A 164 10.48 -7.21 -16.14
N THR A 165 11.49 -6.32 -16.17
CA THR A 165 12.04 -5.66 -14.97
C THR A 165 11.11 -4.61 -14.35
N MET A 166 10.45 -3.80 -15.16
CA MET A 166 9.44 -2.79 -14.77
C MET A 166 8.09 -3.36 -14.33
N TYR A 167 7.83 -4.67 -14.49
CA TYR A 167 6.56 -5.30 -14.14
C TYR A 167 6.19 -5.04 -12.68
N ALA A 168 7.15 -5.30 -11.78
CA ALA A 168 6.99 -5.03 -10.34
C ALA A 168 6.66 -3.55 -10.05
N TRP A 169 7.26 -2.63 -10.80
CA TRP A 169 7.03 -1.20 -10.63
C TRP A 169 5.64 -0.76 -11.09
N ILE A 170 5.10 -1.32 -12.16
CA ILE A 170 3.70 -1.05 -12.58
C ILE A 170 2.73 -1.58 -11.55
N VAL A 171 2.98 -2.80 -11.05
CA VAL A 171 2.18 -3.41 -9.98
C VAL A 171 2.18 -2.55 -8.73
N PHE A 172 3.36 -2.03 -8.37
CA PHE A 172 3.56 -1.14 -7.25
C PHE A 172 2.84 0.19 -7.42
N MET A 173 3.06 0.87 -8.55
CA MET A 173 2.57 2.23 -8.77
C MET A 173 1.05 2.29 -8.92
N GLY A 174 0.44 1.27 -9.54
CA GLY A 174 -1.01 1.14 -9.56
C GLY A 174 -1.57 1.01 -8.13
N GLY A 175 -0.97 0.17 -7.30
CA GLY A 175 -1.36 0.04 -5.88
C GLY A 175 -1.13 1.33 -5.07
N TRP A 176 -0.02 2.02 -5.31
CA TRP A 176 0.32 3.27 -4.63
C TRP A 176 -0.63 4.42 -5.01
N GLN A 177 -0.97 4.54 -6.29
CA GLN A 177 -1.95 5.50 -6.79
C GLN A 177 -3.31 5.27 -6.12
N SER A 178 -3.84 4.03 -6.15
CA SER A 178 -5.12 3.71 -5.51
C SER A 178 -5.09 3.86 -3.99
N MET A 179 -3.95 3.61 -3.34
CA MET A 179 -3.78 3.88 -1.91
C MET A 179 -3.92 5.38 -1.61
N ILE A 180 -3.33 6.27 -2.39
CA ILE A 180 -3.50 7.72 -2.20
C ILE A 180 -4.94 8.14 -2.44
N MET A 181 -5.58 7.62 -3.49
CA MET A 181 -6.98 7.92 -3.81
C MET A 181 -7.92 7.48 -2.68
N THR A 182 -7.77 6.24 -2.19
CA THR A 182 -8.57 5.73 -1.07
C THR A 182 -8.25 6.45 0.24
N PHE A 183 -6.99 6.81 0.49
CA PHE A 183 -6.59 7.54 1.69
C PHE A 183 -7.26 8.92 1.73
N ALA A 184 -7.38 9.60 0.59
CA ALA A 184 -8.11 10.85 0.50
C ALA A 184 -9.62 10.67 0.79
N LEU A 185 -10.25 9.63 0.23
CA LEU A 185 -11.66 9.32 0.51
C LEU A 185 -11.91 9.04 2.00
N ILE A 186 -11.04 8.25 2.62
CA ILE A 186 -11.11 7.92 4.03
C ILE A 186 -10.86 9.16 4.90
N SER A 187 -9.92 10.02 4.51
CA SER A 187 -9.67 11.28 5.23
C SER A 187 -10.88 12.22 5.17
N MET A 188 -11.59 12.26 4.02
CA MET A 188 -12.84 13.00 3.89
C MET A 188 -13.94 12.41 4.76
N TRP A 189 -14.05 11.08 4.82
CA TRP A 189 -15.02 10.38 5.65
C TRP A 189 -14.78 10.62 7.15
N TRP A 190 -13.54 10.45 7.62
CA TRP A 190 -13.18 10.70 9.02
C TRP A 190 -13.32 12.16 9.42
N ARG A 191 -12.96 13.12 8.55
CA ARG A 191 -13.19 14.54 8.79
C ARG A 191 -14.67 14.80 9.11
N LYS A 192 -15.58 14.29 8.26
CA LYS A 192 -17.02 14.44 8.44
C LYS A 192 -17.52 13.72 9.69
N HIS A 193 -17.04 12.50 9.95
CA HIS A 193 -17.48 11.69 11.09
C HIS A 193 -17.06 12.29 12.43
N LEU A 194 -15.85 12.85 12.51
CA LEU A 194 -15.28 13.44 13.73
C LEU A 194 -15.61 14.93 13.89
N GLN A 195 -16.27 15.56 12.92
CA GLN A 195 -16.49 17.02 12.89
C GLN A 195 -15.17 17.81 13.06
N ALA A 196 -14.08 17.29 12.47
CA ALA A 196 -12.72 17.78 12.69
C ALA A 196 -12.31 18.84 11.65
N ASP A 197 -13.23 19.75 11.30
CA ASP A 197 -13.02 20.76 10.25
C ASP A 197 -11.83 21.69 10.52
N ASP A 198 -11.56 21.98 11.79
CA ASP A 198 -10.45 22.84 12.22
C ASP A 198 -9.08 22.13 12.13
N LEU A 199 -9.07 20.79 12.22
CA LEU A 199 -7.85 19.98 12.18
C LEU A 199 -7.53 19.49 10.77
N VAL A 200 -8.56 19.08 10.02
CA VAL A 200 -8.43 18.54 8.66
C VAL A 200 -8.98 19.56 7.66
N THR A 201 -8.14 20.53 7.36
CA THR A 201 -8.47 21.65 6.46
C THR A 201 -8.53 21.23 4.99
N ILE A 202 -9.05 22.14 4.16
CA ILE A 202 -9.09 22.01 2.70
C ILE A 202 -7.71 21.80 2.06
N ASP A 203 -6.65 22.33 2.68
CA ASP A 203 -5.28 22.24 2.18
C ASP A 203 -4.77 20.80 2.18
N HIS A 204 -5.17 20.00 3.18
CA HIS A 204 -4.86 18.57 3.22
C HIS A 204 -5.39 17.84 1.98
N PHE A 205 -6.64 18.13 1.58
CA PHE A 205 -7.24 17.53 0.38
C PHE A 205 -6.61 18.06 -0.90
N TRP A 206 -6.19 19.32 -0.92
CA TRP A 206 -5.48 19.86 -2.07
C TRP A 206 -4.11 19.19 -2.25
N ASP A 207 -3.36 18.96 -1.17
CA ASP A 207 -2.08 18.26 -1.22
C ASP A 207 -2.23 16.77 -1.57
N LEU A 208 -3.24 16.09 -1.03
CA LEU A 208 -3.60 14.74 -1.47
C LEU A 208 -4.00 14.69 -2.95
N GLY A 209 -4.72 15.71 -3.43
CA GLY A 209 -5.08 15.84 -4.84
C GLY A 209 -3.87 16.09 -5.75
N LYS A 210 -2.87 16.86 -5.29
CA LYS A 210 -1.59 17.02 -6.01
C LYS A 210 -0.84 15.69 -6.10
N LEU A 211 -0.77 14.93 -5.00
CA LEU A 211 -0.16 13.61 -4.98
C LEU A 211 -0.93 12.62 -5.89
N GLY A 212 -2.26 12.59 -5.79
CA GLY A 212 -3.11 11.74 -6.63
C GLY A 212 -2.94 12.04 -8.11
N PHE A 213 -2.84 13.33 -8.49
CA PHE A 213 -2.54 13.75 -9.86
C PHE A 213 -1.12 13.31 -10.29
N ALA A 214 -0.11 13.57 -9.47
CA ALA A 214 1.28 13.22 -9.80
C ALA A 214 1.46 11.71 -10.00
N PHE A 215 0.87 10.88 -9.14
CA PHE A 215 0.97 9.42 -9.26
C PHE A 215 0.07 8.84 -10.37
N THR A 216 -1.03 9.52 -10.73
CA THR A 216 -1.77 9.22 -11.97
C THR A 216 -0.87 9.40 -13.20
N ALA A 217 -0.15 10.53 -13.27
CA ALA A 217 0.79 10.78 -14.38
C ALA A 217 1.94 9.76 -14.38
N PHE A 218 2.48 9.43 -13.21
CA PHE A 218 3.54 8.43 -13.08
C PHE A 218 3.10 7.04 -13.51
N PHE A 219 1.89 6.61 -13.13
CA PHE A 219 1.31 5.34 -13.58
C PHE A 219 1.16 5.29 -15.10
N GLY A 220 0.64 6.37 -15.71
CA GLY A 220 0.53 6.49 -17.16
C GLY A 220 1.89 6.39 -17.85
N TYR A 221 2.89 7.12 -17.36
CA TYR A 221 4.26 7.07 -17.85
C TYR A 221 4.84 5.66 -17.81
N ILE A 222 4.83 5.00 -16.65
CA ILE A 222 5.53 3.74 -16.48
C ILE A 222 4.85 2.58 -17.22
N SER A 223 3.51 2.58 -17.26
CA SER A 223 2.72 1.59 -18.00
C SER A 223 2.93 1.75 -19.51
N PHE A 224 2.95 2.98 -20.01
CA PHE A 224 3.23 3.24 -21.42
C PHE A 224 4.69 2.93 -21.77
N ALA A 225 5.64 3.25 -20.90
CA ALA A 225 7.06 2.97 -21.12
C ALA A 225 7.35 1.47 -21.23
N GLN A 226 6.75 0.62 -20.38
CA GLN A 226 6.85 -0.83 -20.53
C GLN A 226 6.25 -1.30 -21.86
N TYR A 227 5.02 -0.85 -22.16
CA TYR A 227 4.33 -1.25 -23.40
C TYR A 227 5.11 -0.86 -24.65
N LEU A 228 5.64 0.37 -24.70
CA LEU A 228 6.37 0.91 -25.84
C LEU A 228 7.64 0.10 -26.14
N VAL A 229 8.41 -0.28 -25.11
CA VAL A 229 9.64 -1.06 -25.29
C VAL A 229 9.33 -2.46 -25.82
N ILE A 230 8.30 -3.14 -25.27
CA ILE A 230 7.90 -4.46 -25.75
C ILE A 230 7.36 -4.39 -27.17
N TRP A 231 6.51 -3.40 -27.46
CA TRP A 231 5.95 -3.20 -28.79
C TRP A 231 7.02 -2.89 -29.84
N TYR A 232 8.01 -2.06 -29.48
CA TYR A 232 9.10 -1.68 -30.38
C TYR A 232 10.11 -2.81 -30.59
N GLY A 233 10.51 -3.52 -29.51
CA GLY A 233 11.44 -4.64 -29.58
C GLY A 233 10.84 -5.88 -30.25
N ASN A 234 9.52 -6.06 -30.16
CA ASN A 234 8.73 -7.11 -30.79
C ASN A 234 9.34 -8.53 -30.66
N MET A 235 9.94 -8.83 -29.51
CA MET A 235 10.51 -10.15 -29.22
C MET A 235 9.38 -11.12 -28.84
N PRO A 236 9.31 -12.32 -29.45
CA PRO A 236 8.23 -13.28 -29.17
C PRO A 236 8.06 -13.61 -27.68
N GLU A 237 9.15 -13.65 -26.93
CA GLU A 237 9.20 -13.95 -25.50
C GLU A 237 8.51 -12.90 -24.61
N GLU A 238 8.30 -11.68 -25.11
CA GLU A 238 7.65 -10.60 -24.36
C GLU A 238 6.31 -10.20 -24.99
N THR A 239 6.23 -10.18 -26.33
CA THR A 239 5.04 -9.76 -27.07
C THR A 239 3.84 -10.67 -26.80
N PHE A 240 4.04 -11.96 -26.54
CA PHE A 240 2.93 -12.90 -26.32
C PHE A 240 2.03 -12.48 -25.15
N PHE A 241 2.62 -11.91 -24.09
CA PHE A 241 1.90 -11.49 -22.89
C PHE A 241 0.91 -10.36 -23.17
N TYR A 242 1.33 -9.37 -23.96
CA TYR A 242 0.47 -8.25 -24.38
C TYR A 242 -0.47 -8.64 -25.51
N ARG A 243 -0.03 -9.48 -26.45
CA ARG A 243 -0.90 -10.00 -27.53
C ARG A 243 -2.13 -10.65 -26.93
N LEU A 244 -1.95 -11.56 -25.97
CA LEU A 244 -3.07 -12.26 -25.31
C LEU A 244 -4.07 -11.29 -24.67
N ARG A 245 -3.59 -10.18 -24.11
CA ARG A 245 -4.40 -9.16 -23.42
C ARG A 245 -5.05 -8.16 -24.38
N LEU A 246 -4.63 -8.12 -25.63
CA LEU A 246 -5.10 -7.17 -26.65
C LEU A 246 -5.94 -7.83 -27.76
N ILE A 247 -6.30 -9.11 -27.60
CA ILE A 247 -7.16 -9.87 -28.52
C ILE A 247 -8.42 -10.38 -27.82
N GLY A 248 -9.37 -10.85 -28.63
CA GLY A 248 -10.59 -11.52 -28.17
C GLY A 248 -11.36 -10.70 -27.14
N ALA A 249 -11.87 -11.38 -26.12
CA ALA A 249 -12.64 -10.78 -25.04
C ALA A 249 -11.80 -9.87 -24.10
N TRP A 250 -10.49 -10.10 -23.99
CA TRP A 250 -9.61 -9.35 -23.09
C TRP A 250 -9.38 -7.90 -23.53
N LYS A 251 -9.37 -7.66 -24.85
CA LYS A 251 -9.01 -6.37 -25.46
C LYS A 251 -9.72 -5.17 -24.84
N GLN A 252 -11.05 -5.25 -24.69
CA GLN A 252 -11.86 -4.13 -24.24
C GLN A 252 -11.51 -3.73 -22.79
N VAL A 253 -11.36 -4.71 -21.91
CA VAL A 253 -10.99 -4.46 -20.50
C VAL A 253 -9.58 -3.90 -20.42
N THR A 254 -8.63 -4.44 -21.19
CA THR A 254 -7.26 -3.93 -21.26
C THR A 254 -7.21 -2.47 -21.70
N GLN A 255 -8.01 -2.08 -22.69
CA GLN A 255 -8.08 -0.69 -23.18
C GLN A 255 -8.80 0.25 -22.21
N LEU A 256 -9.70 -0.26 -21.38
CA LEU A 256 -10.41 0.53 -20.36
C LEU A 256 -9.49 0.94 -19.19
N ILE A 257 -8.50 0.11 -18.84
CA ILE A 257 -7.57 0.39 -17.73
C ILE A 257 -6.85 1.74 -17.87
N PRO A 258 -6.13 2.05 -18.96
CA PRO A 258 -5.46 3.35 -19.11
C PRO A 258 -6.46 4.52 -19.12
N ILE A 259 -7.72 4.30 -19.54
CA ILE A 259 -8.76 5.32 -19.47
C ILE A 259 -9.12 5.62 -18.01
N LEU A 260 -9.36 4.58 -17.21
CA LEU A 260 -9.80 4.70 -15.81
C LEU A 260 -8.69 5.12 -14.84
N MET A 261 -7.45 4.67 -15.08
CA MET A 261 -6.33 4.92 -14.18
C MET A 261 -5.44 6.08 -14.61
N PHE A 262 -5.48 6.49 -15.89
CA PHE A 262 -4.67 7.58 -16.40
C PHE A 262 -5.51 8.66 -17.07
N VAL A 263 -6.11 8.42 -18.24
CA VAL A 263 -6.70 9.49 -19.07
C VAL A 263 -7.75 10.31 -18.30
N VAL A 264 -8.77 9.67 -17.74
CA VAL A 264 -9.86 10.38 -17.06
C VAL A 264 -9.38 11.07 -15.78
N PRO A 265 -8.67 10.38 -14.84
CA PRO A 265 -8.16 11.06 -13.66
C PRO A 265 -7.10 12.12 -13.97
N PHE A 266 -6.28 11.95 -15.01
CA PHE A 266 -5.23 12.90 -15.37
C PHE A 266 -5.84 14.23 -15.75
N PHE A 267 -6.69 14.26 -16.79
CA PHE A 267 -7.32 15.50 -17.25
C PHE A 267 -8.30 16.06 -16.21
N GLY A 268 -9.02 15.19 -15.50
CA GLY A 268 -9.94 15.61 -14.44
C GLY A 268 -9.22 16.30 -13.29
N LEU A 269 -8.11 15.74 -12.81
CA LEU A 269 -7.37 16.27 -11.66
C LEU A 269 -6.42 17.40 -12.02
N ILE A 270 -6.32 17.91 -13.26
CA ILE A 270 -5.53 19.11 -13.56
C ILE A 270 -6.05 20.31 -12.75
N SER A 271 -7.37 20.52 -12.77
CA SER A 271 -8.01 21.65 -12.09
C SER A 271 -7.90 21.57 -10.57
N LYS A 272 -7.65 22.71 -9.90
CA LYS A 272 -7.72 22.82 -8.44
C LYS A 272 -9.13 22.49 -7.92
N ALA A 273 -10.18 22.92 -8.64
CA ALA A 273 -11.56 22.69 -8.22
C ALA A 273 -11.89 21.19 -8.17
N ALA A 274 -11.46 20.43 -9.18
CA ALA A 274 -11.68 18.99 -9.25
C ALA A 274 -10.99 18.21 -8.12
N LYS A 275 -9.83 18.69 -7.65
CA LYS A 275 -9.06 18.10 -6.54
C LYS A 275 -9.72 18.32 -5.17
N VAL A 276 -10.53 19.36 -5.03
CA VAL A 276 -11.02 19.85 -3.73
C VAL A 276 -12.52 19.67 -3.57
N TYR A 277 -13.27 19.74 -4.67
CA TYR A 277 -14.71 19.51 -4.68
C TYR A 277 -14.99 18.01 -4.50
N LEU A 278 -15.78 17.69 -3.46
CA LEU A 278 -15.97 16.33 -2.99
C LEU A 278 -16.54 15.39 -4.08
N PRO A 279 -17.64 15.72 -4.79
CA PRO A 279 -18.18 14.82 -5.82
C PRO A 279 -17.21 14.50 -6.94
N THR A 280 -16.45 15.49 -7.44
CA THR A 280 -15.49 15.26 -8.53
C THR A 280 -14.33 14.41 -8.07
N PHE A 281 -13.79 14.67 -6.87
CA PHE A 281 -12.70 13.87 -6.34
C PHE A 281 -13.15 12.42 -6.09
N VAL A 282 -14.34 12.23 -5.51
CA VAL A 282 -14.92 10.90 -5.28
C VAL A 282 -15.07 10.14 -6.59
N ALA A 283 -15.53 10.79 -7.66
CA ALA A 283 -15.63 10.17 -8.97
C ALA A 283 -14.26 9.67 -9.48
N PHE A 284 -13.24 10.53 -9.52
CA PHE A 284 -11.91 10.15 -10.03
C PHE A 284 -11.19 9.12 -9.17
N ALA A 285 -11.32 9.23 -7.85
CA ALA A 285 -10.76 8.25 -6.92
C ALA A 285 -11.43 6.87 -7.11
N SER A 286 -12.75 6.83 -7.24
CA SER A 286 -13.50 5.58 -7.44
C SER A 286 -13.17 4.94 -8.78
N LEU A 287 -13.10 5.73 -9.86
CA LEU A 287 -12.68 5.25 -11.18
C LEU A 287 -11.27 4.64 -11.14
N THR A 288 -10.35 5.27 -10.42
CA THR A 288 -8.97 4.76 -10.25
C THR A 288 -8.95 3.42 -9.50
N VAL A 289 -9.78 3.26 -8.45
CA VAL A 289 -9.86 2.00 -7.68
C VAL A 289 -10.47 0.88 -8.53
N VAL A 290 -11.54 1.17 -9.28
CA VAL A 290 -12.13 0.20 -10.24
C VAL A 290 -11.13 -0.14 -11.34
N GLY A 291 -10.40 0.85 -11.87
CA GLY A 291 -9.33 0.65 -12.83
C GLY A 291 -8.23 -0.27 -12.31
N LEU A 292 -7.80 -0.11 -11.06
CA LEU A 292 -6.83 -1.01 -10.44
C LEU A 292 -7.36 -2.43 -10.30
N TRP A 293 -8.63 -2.59 -9.92
CA TRP A 293 -9.24 -3.91 -9.83
C TRP A 293 -9.27 -4.62 -11.19
N LEU A 294 -9.66 -3.92 -12.26
CA LEU A 294 -9.60 -4.43 -13.63
C LEU A 294 -8.16 -4.72 -14.07
N HIS A 295 -7.20 -3.90 -13.66
CA HIS A 295 -5.78 -4.13 -13.93
C HIS A 295 -5.29 -5.42 -13.27
N ARG A 296 -5.64 -5.68 -12.00
CA ARG A 296 -5.33 -6.95 -11.32
C ARG A 296 -6.03 -8.14 -11.98
N TYR A 297 -7.26 -7.97 -12.45
CA TYR A 297 -7.99 -9.00 -13.19
C TYR A 297 -7.27 -9.38 -14.50
N ILE A 298 -6.89 -8.40 -15.33
CA ILE A 298 -6.15 -8.63 -16.59
C ILE A 298 -4.71 -9.09 -16.37
N GLU A 299 -4.13 -8.79 -15.21
CA GLU A 299 -2.80 -9.29 -14.87
C GLU A 299 -2.80 -10.81 -14.65
N VAL A 300 -3.81 -11.33 -13.94
CA VAL A 300 -3.87 -12.73 -13.51
C VAL A 300 -4.63 -13.63 -14.49
N TYR A 301 -5.87 -13.27 -14.86
CA TYR A 301 -6.79 -14.18 -15.54
C TYR A 301 -6.34 -14.64 -16.93
N PRO A 302 -5.86 -13.75 -17.83
CA PRO A 302 -5.41 -14.17 -19.16
C PRO A 302 -4.30 -15.21 -19.10
N SER A 303 -3.37 -15.10 -18.13
CA SER A 303 -2.29 -16.08 -17.98
C SER A 303 -2.76 -17.47 -17.55
N ILE A 304 -3.96 -17.59 -16.95
CA ILE A 304 -4.54 -18.87 -16.52
C ILE A 304 -5.48 -19.44 -17.57
N TYR A 305 -6.33 -18.60 -18.18
CA TYR A 305 -7.41 -19.02 -19.07
C TYR A 305 -7.05 -18.99 -20.55
N GLY A 306 -5.97 -18.30 -20.94
CA GLY A 306 -5.60 -18.17 -22.34
C GLY A 306 -6.61 -17.38 -23.18
N GLU A 307 -6.79 -17.76 -24.44
CA GLU A 307 -7.76 -17.14 -25.34
C GLU A 307 -9.18 -17.64 -25.01
N VAL A 308 -10.09 -16.71 -24.71
CA VAL A 308 -11.47 -17.02 -24.30
C VAL A 308 -12.49 -16.32 -25.20
N ALA A 309 -13.63 -16.98 -25.43
CA ALA A 309 -14.74 -16.42 -26.20
C ALA A 309 -15.52 -15.35 -25.41
N SER A 310 -15.63 -15.51 -24.10
CA SER A 310 -16.28 -14.57 -23.17
C SER A 310 -15.40 -14.37 -21.94
N LEU A 311 -15.53 -13.19 -21.31
CA LEU A 311 -14.78 -12.88 -20.09
C LEU A 311 -15.27 -13.80 -18.95
N PRO A 312 -14.36 -14.53 -18.26
CA PRO A 312 -14.68 -15.23 -17.02
C PRO A 312 -14.87 -14.23 -15.87
N LEU A 313 -15.99 -13.51 -15.93
CA LEU A 313 -16.38 -12.49 -14.96
C LEU A 313 -17.79 -12.80 -14.48
N GLY A 314 -17.89 -13.36 -13.29
CA GLY A 314 -19.15 -13.77 -12.68
C GLY A 314 -19.28 -13.34 -11.23
N LEU A 315 -20.23 -13.97 -10.53
CA LEU A 315 -20.51 -13.68 -9.12
C LEU A 315 -19.33 -14.02 -8.21
N TYR A 316 -18.46 -14.95 -8.61
CA TYR A 316 -17.29 -15.34 -7.82
C TYR A 316 -16.29 -14.19 -7.69
N GLU A 317 -15.96 -13.52 -8.79
CA GLU A 317 -15.02 -12.40 -8.84
C GLU A 317 -15.49 -11.24 -7.97
N PHE A 318 -16.78 -10.87 -8.10
CA PHE A 318 -17.38 -9.82 -7.28
C PHE A 318 -17.53 -10.23 -5.82
N GLY A 319 -17.87 -11.49 -5.54
CA GLY A 319 -17.98 -12.02 -4.18
C GLY A 319 -16.65 -12.04 -3.44
N VAL A 320 -15.56 -12.46 -4.10
CA VAL A 320 -14.21 -12.42 -3.54
C VAL A 320 -13.75 -10.98 -3.32
N PHE A 321 -14.02 -10.08 -4.28
CA PHE A 321 -13.72 -8.65 -4.12
C PHE A 321 -14.46 -8.04 -2.91
N ALA A 322 -15.77 -8.25 -2.82
CA ALA A 322 -16.60 -7.74 -1.73
C ALA A 322 -16.18 -8.35 -0.38
N GLY A 323 -15.86 -9.64 -0.35
CA GLY A 323 -15.37 -10.32 0.85
C GLY A 323 -14.03 -9.77 1.34
N LEU A 324 -13.06 -9.58 0.45
CA LEU A 324 -11.76 -8.99 0.79
C LEU A 324 -11.89 -7.52 1.19
N LEU A 325 -12.73 -6.74 0.51
CA LEU A 325 -13.02 -5.36 0.87
C LEU A 325 -13.69 -5.28 2.25
N GLY A 326 -14.62 -6.20 2.55
CA GLY A 326 -15.27 -6.33 3.85
C GLY A 326 -14.28 -6.69 4.97
N LEU A 327 -13.40 -7.67 4.75
CA LEU A 327 -12.35 -8.05 5.71
C LEU A 327 -11.36 -6.90 5.95
N TRP A 328 -10.96 -6.20 4.90
CA TRP A 328 -10.11 -5.02 5.00
C TRP A 328 -10.82 -3.91 5.78
N GLY A 329 -12.08 -3.60 5.46
CA GLY A 329 -12.88 -2.58 6.14
C GLY A 329 -13.11 -2.91 7.61
N PHE A 330 -13.42 -4.17 7.93
CA PHE A 330 -13.54 -4.66 9.30
C PHE A 330 -12.23 -4.49 10.08
N SER A 331 -11.10 -4.85 9.48
CA SER A 331 -9.77 -4.70 10.10
C SER A 331 -9.44 -3.23 10.36
N TYR A 332 -9.69 -2.38 9.36
CA TYR A 332 -9.44 -0.94 9.43
C TYR A 332 -10.28 -0.26 10.51
N ILE A 333 -11.60 -0.51 10.52
CA ILE A 333 -12.52 0.07 11.51
C ILE A 333 -12.21 -0.48 12.90
N SER A 334 -11.90 -1.78 13.03
CA SER A 334 -11.51 -2.36 14.32
C SER A 334 -10.28 -1.68 14.89
N PHE A 335 -9.26 -1.40 14.05
CA PHE A 335 -8.09 -0.65 14.46
C PHE A 335 -8.42 0.78 14.89
N MET A 336 -9.24 1.50 14.12
CA MET A 336 -9.64 2.87 14.45
C MET A 336 -10.50 2.95 15.71
N ASN A 337 -11.31 1.93 15.99
CA ASN A 337 -12.06 1.83 17.23
C ASN A 337 -11.18 1.44 18.43
N ALA A 338 -10.05 0.78 18.20
CA ALA A 338 -9.16 0.29 19.26
C ALA A 338 -8.16 1.34 19.77
N PHE A 339 -7.78 2.30 18.92
CA PHE A 339 -6.71 3.25 19.20
C PHE A 339 -7.11 4.69 18.82
N PRO A 340 -6.53 5.72 19.45
CA PRO A 340 -6.84 7.11 19.11
C PRO A 340 -6.74 7.39 17.61
N VAL A 341 -7.86 7.83 17.04
CA VAL A 341 -8.02 8.06 15.59
C VAL A 341 -7.18 9.23 15.08
N MET A 342 -6.76 10.11 15.98
CA MET A 342 -5.88 11.26 15.70
C MET A 342 -4.58 11.15 16.52
N ARG A 343 -3.53 11.85 16.08
CA ARG A 343 -2.25 11.92 16.81
C ARG A 343 -2.29 12.93 17.95
N VAL A 344 -2.99 12.58 19.02
CA VAL A 344 -3.24 13.43 20.18
C VAL A 344 -1.94 13.88 20.85
N PHE A 345 -0.96 12.99 21.02
CA PHE A 345 0.30 13.30 21.72
C PHE A 345 1.02 14.49 21.08
N MET A 346 1.12 14.52 19.75
CA MET A 346 1.80 15.60 19.03
C MET A 346 1.01 16.92 19.02
N MET A 347 -0.29 16.87 19.31
CA MET A 347 -1.16 18.04 19.40
C MET A 347 -1.12 18.68 20.78
N THR A 348 -0.95 17.88 21.84
CA THR A 348 -1.03 18.33 23.24
C THR A 348 0.32 18.54 23.92
N THR A 349 1.39 17.88 23.45
CA THR A 349 2.68 17.94 24.14
C THR A 349 3.36 19.32 24.02
N PRO A 350 3.82 19.92 25.14
CA PRO A 350 4.55 21.19 25.10
C PRO A 350 5.95 21.04 24.48
N ALA A 351 6.54 19.84 24.53
CA ALA A 351 7.89 19.56 24.01
C ALA A 351 7.93 19.27 22.49
N ARG A 352 6.85 19.53 21.75
CA ARG A 352 6.72 19.20 20.32
C ARG A 352 7.79 19.85 19.44
N ASP A 353 8.24 21.03 19.83
CA ASP A 353 9.16 21.86 19.05
C ASP A 353 10.63 21.50 19.33
N GLU A 354 10.92 20.84 20.46
CA GLU A 354 12.26 20.40 20.86
C GLU A 354 12.79 19.25 19.99
N VAL A 355 11.89 18.54 19.32
CA VAL A 355 12.21 17.41 18.45
C VAL A 355 13.09 17.79 17.26
N GLN A 356 13.16 19.08 16.92
CA GLN A 356 14.03 19.62 15.87
C GLN A 356 15.46 19.88 16.34
N VAL A 357 15.71 19.87 17.66
CA VAL A 357 17.04 20.08 18.25
C VAL A 357 17.65 18.71 18.58
N PRO A 358 18.81 18.35 18.00
CA PRO A 358 19.52 17.15 18.40
C PRO A 358 19.88 17.24 19.89
N VAL A 359 19.54 16.23 20.68
CA VAL A 359 19.83 16.15 22.12
C VAL A 359 20.49 14.80 22.44
N ASP A 360 21.33 14.77 23.46
CA ASP A 360 21.88 13.51 23.99
C ASP A 360 20.75 12.68 24.62
N ALA A 361 20.62 11.41 24.23
CA ALA A 361 19.54 10.54 24.69
C ALA A 361 19.64 10.10 26.17
N ARG A 362 20.79 10.31 26.82
CA ARG A 362 21.04 10.00 28.23
C ARG A 362 20.87 11.24 29.12
N THR A 363 21.38 12.39 28.70
CA THR A 363 21.35 13.62 29.51
C THR A 363 20.23 14.59 29.12
N MET A 364 19.63 14.43 27.93
CA MET A 364 18.61 15.32 27.35
C MET A 364 19.07 16.77 27.18
N GLU A 365 20.39 16.98 27.17
CA GLU A 365 21.03 18.26 26.87
C GLU A 365 21.14 18.44 25.34
N PRO A 366 21.01 19.68 24.82
CA PRO A 366 21.24 19.97 23.41
C PRO A 366 22.63 19.51 23.00
N LEU A 367 22.73 18.74 21.93
CA LEU A 367 24.02 18.51 21.28
C LEU A 367 24.50 19.85 20.73
N PRO A 368 25.81 20.15 20.82
CA PRO A 368 26.35 21.35 20.20
C PRO A 368 25.92 21.38 18.74
N ALA A 369 25.37 22.51 18.30
CA ALA A 369 25.04 22.70 16.89
C ALA A 369 26.34 22.53 16.11
N HIS A 370 26.49 21.40 15.43
CA HIS A 370 27.56 21.24 14.47
C HIS A 370 27.24 22.23 13.34
N GLU A 371 28.10 23.24 13.18
CA GLU A 371 28.07 24.20 12.07
C GLU A 371 28.07 23.50 10.70
#